data_AF-D8GSU5-F1
#
_entry.id   AF-D8GSU5-F1
#
_cell.length_a   1.000
_cell.length_b   1.000
_cell.length_c   1.000
_cell.angle_alpha   90.00
_cell.angle_beta   90.00
_cell.angle_gamma   90.00
#
_symmetry.space_group_name_H-M   'P 1'
#
loop_
_entity.id
_entity.type
_entity.pdbx_description
1 polymer ?
#
loop_
_entity_poly.entity_id
_entity_poly.type
_entity_poly.pdbx_seq_one_letter_code
_entity_poly.pdbx_strand_id
1 'polypeptide(L)'
;MEENSVGFNIEYERKKKLLKSLIEQLSKLIEEKDFFLNVKKVNIETKYMCSIGKYEMERMNLNFEIRALKKEISLRQSALNRGEVVSEEHIEQVMKEELRVWNEKVNAFSKQIKDAEIFMKLPKLSDEESKRFKSLYRKLIKLLHPDIHKCDERDKLLWQRVCEAYKNGDLEELENLMYLVENKNMDDLLYKQDGSIEDKVEKLKNLIFKCLDKIDKIKKVFPFTIEKEISNDQWVKDKIDEIQINNQLLKTYRDKLKVVLSEFK
;
A
#
# COMPACT_ATOMS: atom_id res chain seq x y z
N MET A 1 31.95 43.19 29.29
CA MET A 1 32.00 42.03 28.37
C MET A 1 31.24 40.83 28.94
N GLU A 2 30.02 41.03 29.45
CA GLU A 2 29.20 39.94 30.04
C GLU A 2 27.82 39.79 29.38
N GLU A 3 27.32 40.79 28.64
CA GLU A 3 26.00 40.72 27.99
C GLU A 3 25.96 39.79 26.77
N ASN A 4 27.08 39.58 26.08
CA ASN A 4 27.16 38.69 24.91
C ASN A 4 27.14 37.19 25.24
N SER A 5 27.40 36.81 26.50
CA SER A 5 27.40 35.40 26.94
C SER A 5 25.98 34.88 27.18
N VAL A 6 25.12 35.73 27.76
CA VAL A 6 23.74 35.37 28.12
C VAL A 6 22.84 35.27 26.87
N GLY A 7 23.00 36.19 25.91
CA GLY A 7 22.24 36.16 24.65
C GLY A 7 22.52 34.93 23.78
N PHE A 8 23.79 34.50 23.72
CA PHE A 8 24.22 33.34 22.94
C PHE A 8 23.65 32.03 23.51
N ASN A 9 23.60 31.92 24.85
CA ASN A 9 23.02 30.76 25.54
C ASN A 9 21.50 30.68 25.33
N ILE A 10 20.80 31.82 25.36
CA ILE A 10 19.35 31.88 25.11
C ILE A 10 19.02 31.51 23.65
N GLU A 11 19.78 32.00 22.68
CA GLU A 11 19.56 31.69 21.27
C GLU A 11 19.83 30.21 20.96
N TYR A 12 20.87 29.64 21.56
CA TYR A 12 21.21 28.22 21.45
C TYR A 12 20.10 27.32 22.02
N GLU A 13 19.60 27.63 23.22
CA GLU A 13 18.48 26.88 23.83
C GLU A 13 17.17 27.02 23.03
N ARG A 14 16.91 28.18 22.41
CA ARG A 14 15.78 28.35 21.48
C ARG A 14 15.91 27.43 20.26
N LYS A 15 17.11 27.34 19.68
CA LYS A 15 17.38 26.47 18.52
C LYS A 15 17.27 24.99 18.87
N LYS A 16 17.74 24.57 20.05
CA LYS A 16 17.51 23.22 20.59
C LYS A 16 16.03 22.89 20.72
N LYS A 17 15.25 23.81 21.28
CA LYS A 17 13.79 23.64 21.43
C LYS A 17 13.09 23.52 20.08
N LEU A 18 13.50 24.32 19.09
CA LEU A 18 13.02 24.22 17.71
C LEU A 18 13.37 22.86 17.10
N LEU A 19 14.62 22.40 17.24
CA LEU A 19 15.06 21.11 16.74
C LEU A 19 14.22 19.95 17.30
N LYS A 20 14.04 19.92 18.63
CA LYS A 20 13.17 18.93 19.30
C LYS A 20 11.73 18.99 18.78
N SER A 21 11.18 20.19 18.55
CA SER A 21 9.84 20.36 17.98
C SER A 21 9.73 19.83 16.55
N LEU A 22 10.73 20.06 15.69
CA LEU A 22 10.75 19.55 14.33
C LEU A 22 10.86 18.02 14.30
N ILE A 23 11.65 17.43 15.19
CA ILE A 23 11.74 15.96 15.34
C ILE A 23 10.40 15.37 15.77
N GLU A 24 9.72 16.02 16.74
CA GLU A 24 8.39 15.60 17.15
C GLU A 24 7.41 15.61 15.96
N GLN A 25 7.42 16.70 15.18
CA GLN A 25 6.57 16.83 13.99
C GLN A 25 6.91 15.78 12.94
N LEU A 26 8.19 15.58 12.62
CA LEU A 26 8.63 14.59 11.64
C LEU A 26 8.26 13.18 12.08
N SER A 27 8.44 12.83 13.35
CA SER A 27 8.07 11.51 13.88
C SER A 27 6.57 11.22 13.75
N LYS A 28 5.73 12.23 13.95
CA LYS A 28 4.28 12.13 13.73
C LYS A 28 3.95 11.96 12.25
N LEU A 29 4.61 12.70 11.37
CA LEU A 29 4.37 12.60 9.92
C LEU A 29 4.85 11.26 9.34
N ILE A 30 5.98 10.73 9.81
CA ILE A 30 6.45 9.40 9.40
C ILE A 30 5.45 8.34 9.85
N GLU A 31 5.00 8.37 11.11
CA GLU A 31 3.97 7.46 11.61
C GLU A 31 2.66 7.62 10.84
N GLU A 32 2.20 8.84 10.55
CA GLU A 32 1.00 9.08 9.77
C GLU A 32 1.12 8.49 8.36
N LYS A 33 2.26 8.70 7.69
CA LYS A 33 2.53 8.13 6.36
C LYS A 33 2.54 6.60 6.40
N ASP A 34 3.19 5.99 7.39
CA ASP A 34 3.23 4.52 7.54
C ASP A 34 1.86 3.97 7.92
N PHE A 35 1.09 4.68 8.74
CA PHE A 35 -0.30 4.35 9.06
C PHE A 35 -1.17 4.35 7.80
N PHE A 36 -1.02 5.36 6.93
CA PHE A 36 -1.73 5.38 5.65
C PHE A 36 -1.36 4.17 4.80
N LEU A 37 -0.07 3.87 4.64
CA LEU A 37 0.38 2.82 3.73
C LEU A 37 0.09 1.39 4.23
N ASN A 38 0.31 1.12 5.51
CA ASN A 38 0.30 -0.23 6.05
C ASN A 38 -1.03 -0.60 6.71
N VAL A 39 -1.78 0.38 7.22
CA VAL A 39 -3.03 0.12 7.94
C VAL A 39 -4.23 0.60 7.12
N LYS A 40 -4.28 1.90 6.82
CA LYS A 40 -5.48 2.51 6.24
C LYS A 40 -5.72 2.03 4.80
N LYS A 41 -4.67 2.01 3.97
CA LYS A 41 -4.73 1.50 2.61
C LYS A 41 -5.24 0.05 2.58
N VAL A 42 -4.62 -0.83 3.37
CA VAL A 42 -4.98 -2.25 3.45
C VAL A 42 -6.43 -2.41 3.90
N ASN A 43 -6.91 -1.65 4.88
CA ASN A 43 -8.29 -1.71 5.33
C ASN A 43 -9.30 -1.31 4.23
N ILE A 44 -9.00 -0.25 3.45
CA ILE A 44 -9.89 0.20 2.37
C ILE A 44 -9.87 -0.80 1.21
N GLU A 45 -8.69 -1.31 0.82
CA GLU A 45 -8.54 -2.36 -0.19
C GLU A 45 -9.28 -3.63 0.21
N THR A 46 -9.11 -4.10 1.44
CA THR A 46 -9.83 -5.25 1.97
C THR A 46 -11.33 -5.05 1.89
N LYS A 47 -11.84 -3.88 2.35
CA LYS A 47 -13.27 -3.59 2.29
C LYS A 47 -13.80 -3.61 0.86
N TYR A 48 -13.04 -3.06 -0.08
CA TYR A 48 -13.36 -3.09 -1.51
C TYR A 48 -13.38 -4.54 -2.06
N MET A 49 -12.36 -5.33 -1.76
CA MET A 49 -12.26 -6.73 -2.22
C MET A 49 -13.40 -7.59 -1.66
N CYS A 50 -13.75 -7.43 -0.39
CA CYS A 50 -14.83 -8.20 0.24
C CYS A 50 -16.23 -7.81 -0.25
N SER A 51 -16.47 -6.53 -0.56
CA SER A 51 -17.81 -6.05 -0.96
C SER A 51 -18.04 -6.15 -2.47
N ILE A 52 -17.07 -5.71 -3.28
CA ILE A 52 -17.20 -5.54 -4.73
C ILE A 52 -16.37 -6.58 -5.50
N GLY A 53 -15.28 -7.08 -4.89
CA GLY A 53 -14.28 -7.91 -5.58
C GLY A 53 -14.84 -9.14 -6.29
N LYS A 54 -15.84 -9.84 -5.73
CA LYS A 54 -16.43 -11.02 -6.38
C LYS A 54 -17.09 -10.70 -7.74
N TYR A 55 -17.73 -9.54 -7.87
CA TYR A 55 -18.41 -9.11 -9.09
C TYR A 55 -17.40 -8.61 -10.13
N GLU A 56 -16.34 -7.94 -9.67
CA GLU A 56 -15.20 -7.55 -10.51
C GLU A 56 -14.45 -8.77 -11.05
N MET A 57 -14.26 -9.80 -10.22
CA MET A 57 -13.64 -11.06 -10.63
C MET A 57 -14.50 -11.77 -11.69
N GLU A 58 -15.82 -11.81 -11.52
CA GLU A 58 -16.74 -12.32 -12.55
C GLU A 58 -16.58 -11.54 -13.86
N ARG A 59 -16.52 -10.20 -13.79
CA ARG A 59 -16.31 -9.34 -14.95
C ARG A 59 -14.99 -9.64 -15.67
N MET A 60 -13.91 -9.81 -14.90
CA MET A 60 -12.59 -10.15 -15.44
C MET A 60 -12.61 -11.51 -16.14
N ASN A 61 -13.25 -12.52 -15.54
CA ASN A 61 -13.40 -13.85 -16.13
C ASN A 61 -14.22 -13.82 -17.42
N LEU A 62 -15.34 -13.08 -17.46
CA LEU A 62 -16.13 -12.93 -18.69
C LEU A 62 -15.34 -12.27 -19.81
N ASN A 63 -14.61 -11.19 -19.51
CA ASN A 63 -13.74 -10.54 -20.49
C ASN A 63 -12.63 -11.45 -20.97
N PHE A 64 -12.09 -12.30 -20.09
CA PHE A 64 -11.11 -13.31 -20.45
C PHE A 64 -11.68 -14.34 -21.41
N GLU A 65 -12.84 -14.94 -21.08
CA GLU A 65 -13.56 -15.88 -21.95
C GLU A 65 -13.86 -15.26 -23.33
N ILE A 66 -14.32 -14.02 -23.37
CA ILE A 66 -14.60 -13.30 -24.62
C ILE A 66 -13.34 -13.14 -25.47
N ARG A 67 -12.21 -12.75 -24.86
CA ARG A 67 -10.93 -12.64 -25.57
C ARG A 67 -10.51 -13.99 -26.12
N ALA A 68 -10.68 -15.04 -25.33
CA ALA A 68 -10.32 -16.38 -25.74
C ALA A 68 -11.12 -16.82 -26.98
N LEU A 69 -12.44 -16.69 -26.92
CA LEU A 69 -13.35 -17.01 -28.02
C LEU A 69 -13.02 -16.21 -29.29
N LYS A 70 -12.79 -14.90 -29.17
CA LYS A 70 -12.43 -14.05 -30.33
C LYS A 70 -11.14 -14.51 -31.00
N LYS A 71 -10.12 -14.85 -30.21
CA LYS A 71 -8.84 -15.30 -30.75
C LYS A 71 -9.00 -16.64 -31.46
N GLU A 72 -9.74 -17.58 -30.86
CA GLU A 72 -10.01 -18.88 -31.49
C GLU A 72 -10.79 -18.73 -32.80
N ILE A 73 -11.88 -17.94 -32.80
CA ILE A 73 -12.64 -17.63 -34.02
C ILE A 73 -11.73 -17.05 -35.11
N SER A 74 -10.84 -16.12 -34.73
CA SER A 74 -9.89 -15.52 -35.67
C SER A 74 -8.91 -16.54 -36.26
N LEU A 75 -8.42 -17.50 -35.47
CA LEU A 75 -7.54 -18.57 -35.95
C LEU A 75 -8.27 -19.51 -36.92
N ARG A 76 -9.47 -19.99 -36.53
CA ARG A 76 -10.29 -20.88 -37.36
C ARG A 76 -10.72 -20.20 -38.67
N GLN A 77 -11.18 -18.96 -38.61
CA GLN A 77 -11.54 -18.18 -39.81
C GLN A 77 -10.34 -17.98 -40.74
N SER A 78 -9.15 -17.71 -40.19
CA SER A 78 -7.95 -17.52 -41.00
C SER A 78 -7.53 -18.80 -41.72
N ALA A 79 -7.66 -19.96 -41.07
CA ALA A 79 -7.40 -21.26 -41.70
C ALA A 79 -8.43 -21.56 -42.80
N LEU A 80 -9.72 -21.35 -42.51
CA LEU A 80 -10.80 -21.52 -43.49
C LEU A 80 -10.57 -20.66 -44.74
N ASN A 81 -10.16 -19.41 -44.58
CA ASN A 81 -9.86 -18.50 -45.69
C ASN A 81 -8.68 -18.97 -46.57
N ARG A 82 -7.78 -19.80 -46.03
CA ARG A 82 -6.67 -20.42 -46.76
C ARG A 82 -7.03 -21.80 -47.32
N GLY A 83 -8.24 -22.30 -47.06
CA GLY A 83 -8.64 -23.68 -47.39
C GLY A 83 -7.96 -24.75 -46.52
N GLU A 84 -7.44 -24.35 -45.36
CA GLU A 84 -6.72 -25.22 -44.42
C GLU A 84 -7.62 -25.58 -43.23
N VAL A 85 -7.34 -26.73 -42.61
CA VAL A 85 -7.88 -27.09 -41.30
C VAL A 85 -6.81 -26.83 -40.25
N VAL A 86 -7.12 -25.97 -39.28
CA VAL A 86 -6.23 -25.74 -38.13
C VAL A 86 -6.33 -26.91 -37.15
N SER A 87 -5.20 -27.42 -36.67
CA SER A 87 -5.21 -28.48 -35.64
C SER A 87 -5.56 -27.91 -34.27
N GLU A 88 -6.25 -28.71 -33.46
CA GLU A 88 -6.64 -28.31 -32.11
C GLU A 88 -5.40 -28.08 -31.22
N GLU A 89 -4.34 -28.89 -31.38
CA GLU A 89 -3.09 -28.68 -30.62
C GLU A 89 -2.44 -27.34 -30.94
N HIS A 90 -2.52 -26.87 -32.19
CA HIS A 90 -1.98 -25.57 -32.57
C HIS A 90 -2.78 -24.42 -31.94
N ILE A 91 -4.11 -24.52 -31.92
CA ILE A 91 -4.97 -23.56 -31.24
C ILE A 91 -4.57 -23.50 -29.76
N GLU A 92 -4.54 -24.63 -29.06
CA GLU A 92 -4.22 -24.67 -27.62
C GLU A 92 -2.87 -24.03 -27.30
N GLN A 93 -1.84 -24.28 -28.11
CA GLN A 93 -0.51 -23.70 -27.91
C GLN A 93 -0.51 -22.17 -28.08
N VAL A 94 -1.13 -21.67 -29.16
CA VAL A 94 -1.24 -20.22 -29.40
C VAL A 94 -2.06 -19.56 -28.28
N MET A 95 -3.15 -20.18 -27.87
CA MET A 95 -4.03 -19.69 -26.80
C MET A 95 -3.30 -19.62 -25.47
N LYS A 96 -2.50 -20.63 -25.13
CA LYS A 96 -1.74 -20.68 -23.88
C LYS A 96 -0.76 -19.51 -23.75
N GLU A 97 -0.05 -19.16 -24.81
CA GLU A 97 0.92 -18.06 -24.78
C GLU A 97 0.22 -16.69 -24.75
N GLU A 98 -0.76 -16.48 -25.65
CA GLU A 98 -1.48 -15.21 -25.78
C GLU A 98 -2.29 -14.84 -24.53
N LEU A 99 -2.76 -15.86 -23.80
CA LEU A 99 -3.60 -15.69 -22.62
C LEU A 99 -2.86 -15.81 -21.29
N ARG A 100 -1.54 -16.06 -21.30
CA ARG A 100 -0.74 -16.25 -20.09
C ARG A 100 -0.83 -15.06 -19.13
N VAL A 101 -0.59 -13.85 -19.63
CA VAL A 101 -0.62 -12.60 -18.83
C VAL A 101 -2.00 -12.36 -18.21
N TRP A 102 -3.06 -12.78 -18.90
CA TRP A 102 -4.42 -12.64 -18.37
C TRP A 102 -4.71 -13.64 -17.26
N ASN A 103 -4.28 -14.89 -17.42
CA ASN A 103 -4.39 -15.91 -16.38
C ASN A 103 -3.65 -15.48 -15.10
N GLU A 104 -2.45 -14.92 -15.23
CA GLU A 104 -1.69 -14.37 -14.10
C GLU A 104 -2.45 -13.26 -13.38
N LYS A 105 -3.07 -12.32 -14.13
CA LYS A 105 -3.87 -11.23 -13.55
C LYS A 105 -5.11 -11.74 -12.81
N VAL A 106 -5.85 -12.69 -13.38
CA VAL A 106 -7.02 -13.29 -12.74
C VAL A 106 -6.64 -14.03 -11.47
N ASN A 107 -5.56 -14.83 -11.52
CA ASN A 107 -5.06 -15.55 -10.35
C ASN A 107 -4.58 -14.60 -9.24
N ALA A 108 -3.86 -13.54 -9.60
CA ALA A 108 -3.42 -12.52 -8.65
C ALA A 108 -4.62 -11.83 -7.98
N PHE A 109 -5.65 -11.46 -8.75
CA PHE A 109 -6.85 -10.83 -8.22
C PHE A 109 -7.65 -11.78 -7.32
N SER A 110 -7.80 -13.05 -7.71
CA SER A 110 -8.43 -14.07 -6.88
C SER A 110 -7.71 -14.25 -5.55
N LYS A 111 -6.36 -14.23 -5.57
CA LYS A 111 -5.55 -14.27 -4.35
C LYS A 111 -5.81 -13.05 -3.47
N GLN A 112 -5.87 -11.84 -4.04
CA GLN A 112 -6.16 -10.62 -3.27
C GLN A 112 -7.52 -10.68 -2.55
N ILE A 113 -8.55 -11.24 -3.18
CA ILE A 113 -9.86 -11.43 -2.54
C ILE A 113 -9.75 -12.39 -1.36
N LYS A 114 -9.08 -13.54 -1.53
CA LYS A 114 -8.88 -14.52 -0.45
C LYS A 114 -8.07 -13.94 0.71
N ASP A 115 -6.98 -13.23 0.39
CA ASP A 115 -6.13 -12.59 1.39
C ASP A 115 -6.92 -11.53 2.18
N ALA A 116 -7.80 -10.76 1.52
CA ALA A 116 -8.70 -9.81 2.17
C ALA A 116 -9.71 -10.50 3.12
N GLU A 117 -10.30 -11.62 2.70
CA GLU A 117 -11.22 -12.39 3.55
C GLU A 117 -10.53 -12.98 4.78
N ILE A 118 -9.28 -13.44 4.64
CA ILE A 118 -8.45 -13.90 5.77
C ILE A 118 -8.14 -12.72 6.69
N PHE A 119 -7.69 -11.59 6.13
CA PHE A 119 -7.35 -10.41 6.89
C PHE A 119 -8.53 -9.87 7.73
N MET A 120 -9.76 -9.91 7.20
CA MET A 120 -10.95 -9.51 7.94
C MET A 120 -11.21 -10.34 9.21
N LYS A 121 -10.71 -11.58 9.24
CA LYS A 121 -10.87 -12.51 10.37
C LYS A 121 -9.73 -12.43 11.38
N LEU A 122 -8.64 -11.73 11.05
CA LEU A 122 -7.52 -11.57 11.96
C LEU A 122 -7.92 -10.73 13.18
N PRO A 123 -7.37 -11.04 14.36
CA PRO A 123 -7.57 -10.24 15.55
C PRO A 123 -7.07 -8.82 15.31
N LYS A 124 -7.81 -7.83 15.81
CA LYS A 124 -7.44 -6.42 15.75
C LYS A 124 -7.01 -5.99 17.14
N LEU A 125 -6.01 -5.11 17.18
CA LEU A 125 -5.65 -4.41 18.42
C LEU A 125 -6.86 -3.63 18.93
N SER A 126 -7.08 -3.67 20.23
CA SER A 126 -8.01 -2.79 20.92
C SER A 126 -7.61 -1.32 20.76
N ASP A 127 -8.50 -0.40 21.14
CA ASP A 127 -8.19 1.04 21.08
C ASP A 127 -7.02 1.42 22.01
N GLU A 128 -6.90 0.76 23.15
CA GLU A 128 -5.81 0.98 24.11
C GLU A 128 -4.48 0.47 23.56
N GLU A 129 -4.47 -0.76 23.04
CA GLU A 129 -3.29 -1.35 22.39
C GLU A 129 -2.87 -0.54 21.17
N SER A 130 -3.82 -0.07 20.35
CA SER A 130 -3.54 0.78 19.19
C SER A 130 -2.90 2.12 19.58
N LYS A 131 -3.36 2.74 20.68
CA LYS A 131 -2.74 3.97 21.21
C LYS A 131 -1.32 3.69 21.70
N ARG A 132 -1.11 2.59 22.43
CA ARG A 132 0.21 2.17 22.92
C ARG A 132 1.15 1.87 21.76
N PHE A 133 0.70 1.12 20.77
CA PHE A 133 1.42 0.78 19.54
C PHE A 133 1.94 2.02 18.82
N LYS A 134 1.07 3.01 18.55
CA LYS A 134 1.46 4.28 17.92
C LYS A 134 2.44 5.08 18.77
N SER A 135 2.27 5.08 20.08
CA SER A 135 3.16 5.77 21.00
C SER A 135 4.57 5.17 20.99
N LEU A 136 4.68 3.84 21.06
CA LEU A 136 5.94 3.11 20.99
C LEU A 136 6.64 3.34 19.65
N TYR A 137 5.90 3.22 18.54
CA TYR A 137 6.46 3.45 17.21
C TYR A 137 7.03 4.87 17.05
N ARG A 138 6.30 5.91 17.50
CA ARG A 138 6.80 7.29 17.45
C ARG A 138 8.06 7.51 18.27
N LYS A 139 8.19 6.85 19.41
CA LYS A 139 9.41 6.89 20.23
C LYS A 139 10.56 6.19 19.51
N LEU A 140 10.33 5.02 18.91
CA LEU A 140 11.33 4.27 18.14
C LEU A 140 11.81 5.04 16.90
N ILE A 141 10.92 5.72 16.17
CA ILE A 141 11.30 6.62 15.07
C ILE A 141 12.35 7.62 15.56
N LYS A 142 12.10 8.30 16.69
CA LYS A 142 13.01 9.34 17.20
C LYS A 142 14.41 8.81 17.52
N LEU A 143 14.51 7.55 17.95
CA LEU A 143 15.74 6.92 18.45
C LEU A 143 16.55 6.14 17.40
N LEU A 144 15.91 5.75 16.29
CA LEU A 144 16.47 4.81 15.31
C LEU A 144 16.36 5.27 13.86
N HIS A 145 15.62 6.34 13.56
CA HIS A 145 15.40 6.74 12.17
C HIS A 145 16.63 7.44 11.56
N PRO A 146 17.15 6.96 10.42
CA PRO A 146 18.40 7.46 9.83
C PRO A 146 18.33 8.92 9.35
N ASP A 147 17.13 9.42 9.03
CA ASP A 147 16.95 10.82 8.64
C ASP A 147 16.94 11.80 9.83
N ILE A 148 16.84 11.32 11.08
CA ILE A 148 16.79 12.17 12.28
C ILE A 148 18.19 12.41 12.84
N HIS A 149 18.99 11.37 12.93
CA HIS A 149 20.37 11.42 13.40
C HIS A 149 21.21 10.37 12.69
N LYS A 150 22.53 10.50 12.77
CA LYS A 150 23.45 9.47 12.28
C LYS A 150 23.19 8.16 13.05
N CYS A 151 22.96 7.09 12.32
CA CYS A 151 22.71 5.74 12.82
C CYS A 151 23.89 4.83 12.45
N ASP A 152 24.29 3.97 13.37
CA ASP A 152 25.23 2.89 13.09
C ASP A 152 24.54 1.72 12.36
N GLU A 153 25.26 0.63 12.09
CA GLU A 153 24.69 -0.55 11.44
C GLU A 153 23.66 -1.26 12.31
N ARG A 154 23.88 -1.29 13.63
CA ARG A 154 22.95 -1.88 14.60
C ARG A 154 21.61 -1.15 14.57
N ASP A 155 21.64 0.17 14.54
CA ASP A 155 20.46 1.03 14.51
C ASP A 155 19.65 0.85 13.24
N LYS A 156 20.32 0.69 12.11
CA LYS A 156 19.64 0.39 10.83
C LYS A 156 18.94 -0.96 10.88
N LEU A 157 19.57 -1.98 11.45
CA LEU A 157 18.96 -3.31 11.62
C LEU A 157 17.76 -3.25 12.57
N LEU A 158 17.90 -2.56 13.70
CA LEU A 158 16.80 -2.35 14.64
C LEU A 158 15.65 -1.58 13.97
N TRP A 159 15.95 -0.55 13.19
CA TRP A 159 14.94 0.20 12.44
C TRP A 159 14.20 -0.67 11.42
N GLN A 160 14.89 -1.57 10.71
CA GLN A 160 14.23 -2.53 9.82
C GLN A 160 13.23 -3.42 10.57
N ARG A 161 13.63 -3.94 11.74
CA ARG A 161 12.73 -4.72 12.61
C ARG A 161 11.54 -3.89 13.09
N VAL A 162 11.76 -2.61 13.43
CA VAL A 162 10.68 -1.68 13.81
C VAL A 162 9.68 -1.49 12.65
N CYS A 163 10.16 -1.36 11.41
CA CYS A 163 9.28 -1.26 10.24
C CYS A 163 8.47 -2.55 9.99
N GLU A 164 9.09 -3.72 10.16
CA GLU A 164 8.42 -5.01 10.01
C GLU A 164 7.37 -5.24 11.09
N ALA A 165 7.71 -5.00 12.35
CA ALA A 165 6.79 -5.06 13.48
C ALA A 165 5.60 -4.10 13.29
N TYR A 166 5.86 -2.87 12.82
CA TYR A 166 4.79 -1.92 12.53
C TYR A 166 3.83 -2.44 11.45
N LYS A 167 4.38 -2.99 10.35
CA LYS A 167 3.59 -3.52 9.23
C LYS A 167 2.73 -4.71 9.65
N ASN A 168 3.23 -5.56 10.55
CA ASN A 168 2.54 -6.75 11.02
C ASN A 168 1.59 -6.47 12.19
N GLY A 169 1.58 -5.26 12.76
CA GLY A 169 0.78 -4.95 13.94
C GLY A 169 1.31 -5.62 15.22
N ASP A 170 2.60 -5.95 15.25
CA ASP A 170 3.23 -6.70 16.34
C ASP A 170 3.60 -5.77 17.50
N LEU A 171 2.68 -5.64 18.46
CA LEU A 171 2.87 -4.80 19.63
C LEU A 171 3.99 -5.32 20.55
N GLU A 172 4.07 -6.63 20.72
CA GLU A 172 5.06 -7.27 21.59
C GLU A 172 6.48 -7.02 21.07
N GLU A 173 6.70 -7.18 19.76
CA GLU A 173 8.00 -6.89 19.16
C GLU A 173 8.38 -5.40 19.26
N LEU A 174 7.43 -4.47 19.13
CA LEU A 174 7.72 -3.05 19.36
C LEU A 174 8.09 -2.76 20.83
N GLU A 175 7.50 -3.47 21.79
CA GLU A 175 7.86 -3.37 23.21
C GLU A 175 9.27 -3.91 23.47
N ASN A 176 9.60 -5.07 22.88
CA ASN A 176 10.94 -5.65 22.95
C ASN A 176 12.00 -4.73 22.34
N LEU A 177 11.72 -4.18 21.16
CA LEU A 177 12.62 -3.23 20.49
C LEU A 177 12.80 -1.95 21.29
N MET A 178 11.74 -1.47 21.97
CA MET A 178 11.84 -0.32 22.87
C MET A 178 12.80 -0.58 24.03
N TYR A 179 12.71 -1.76 24.65
CA TYR A 179 13.59 -2.14 25.74
C TYR A 179 15.07 -2.17 25.31
N LEU A 180 15.35 -2.66 24.09
CA LEU A 180 16.72 -2.70 23.55
C LEU A 180 17.36 -1.32 23.33
N VAL A 181 16.55 -0.27 23.19
CA VAL A 181 17.01 1.11 22.96
C VAL A 181 16.78 2.04 24.14
N GLU A 182 16.27 1.54 25.26
CA GLU A 182 15.89 2.34 26.43
C GLU A 182 17.06 3.16 27.00
N ASN A 183 18.29 2.64 26.90
CA ASN A 183 19.50 3.31 27.37
C ASN A 183 19.95 4.47 26.46
N LYS A 184 19.32 4.68 25.30
CA LYS A 184 19.69 5.76 24.39
C LYS A 184 19.10 7.09 24.83
N ASN A 185 19.96 8.10 24.96
CA ASN A 185 19.53 9.46 25.24
C ASN A 185 19.40 10.28 23.95
N MET A 186 18.21 10.85 23.71
CA MET A 186 17.94 11.73 22.58
C MET A 186 18.88 12.94 22.54
N ASP A 187 19.22 13.53 23.68
CA ASP A 187 20.08 14.71 23.71
C ASP A 187 21.51 14.38 23.25
N ASP A 188 21.99 13.16 23.55
CA ASP A 188 23.27 12.67 23.07
C ASP A 188 23.24 12.45 21.55
N LEU A 189 22.17 11.84 21.04
CA LEU A 189 22.00 11.60 19.61
C LEU A 189 21.91 12.90 18.79
N LEU A 190 21.37 13.97 19.37
CA LEU A 190 21.12 15.23 18.66
C LEU A 190 22.28 16.21 18.76
N TYR A 191 22.92 16.33 19.92
CA TYR A 191 23.88 17.40 20.18
C TYR A 191 25.35 16.96 20.17
N LYS A 192 25.64 15.66 20.36
CA LYS A 192 27.02 15.15 20.30
C LYS A 192 27.47 14.75 18.89
N GLN A 193 26.57 14.83 17.91
CA GLN A 193 26.89 14.55 16.50
C GLN A 193 27.37 15.80 15.78
N ASP A 194 28.36 15.62 14.91
CA ASP A 194 28.92 16.68 14.05
C ASP A 194 27.86 17.42 13.24
N GLY A 195 28.09 18.72 13.02
CA GLY A 195 27.23 19.61 12.26
C GLY A 195 26.47 20.62 13.13
N SER A 196 26.28 21.83 12.58
CA SER A 196 25.60 22.92 13.26
C SER A 196 24.10 22.60 13.46
N ILE A 197 23.50 23.18 14.48
CA ILE A 197 22.06 23.00 14.76
C ILE A 197 21.21 23.57 13.61
N GLU A 198 21.67 24.65 12.98
CA GLU A 198 21.04 25.29 11.83
C GLU A 198 20.92 24.32 10.64
N ASP A 199 21.99 23.60 10.31
CA ASP A 199 21.97 22.60 9.23
C ASP A 199 20.97 21.47 9.53
N LYS A 200 20.92 21.01 10.79
CA LYS A 200 19.98 19.97 11.23
C LYS A 200 18.53 20.46 11.14
N VAL A 201 18.27 21.70 11.55
CA VAL A 201 16.94 22.34 11.44
C VAL A 201 16.50 22.42 9.97
N GLU A 202 17.37 22.88 9.08
CA GLU A 202 17.03 23.03 7.66
C GLU A 202 16.81 21.67 6.98
N LYS A 203 17.63 20.66 7.29
CA LYS A 203 17.41 19.29 6.83
C LYS A 203 16.06 18.74 7.27
N LEU A 204 15.70 18.89 8.55
CA LEU A 204 14.41 18.41 9.07
C LEU A 204 13.21 19.13 8.45
N LYS A 205 13.29 20.45 8.22
CA LYS A 205 12.23 21.19 7.51
C LYS A 205 12.01 20.63 6.10
N ASN A 206 13.09 20.39 5.36
CA ASN A 206 13.02 19.80 4.03
C ASN A 206 12.43 18.38 4.04
N LEU A 207 12.78 17.57 5.04
CA LEU A 207 12.20 16.23 5.23
C LEU A 207 10.71 16.30 5.56
N ILE A 208 10.29 17.21 6.43
CA ILE A 208 8.88 17.47 6.75
C ILE A 208 8.10 17.82 5.49
N PHE A 209 8.62 18.75 4.67
CA PHE A 209 7.97 19.13 3.41
C PHE A 209 7.82 17.94 2.45
N LYS A 210 8.88 17.13 2.28
CA LYS A 210 8.84 15.92 1.46
C LYS A 210 7.86 14.87 2.01
N CYS A 211 7.78 14.72 3.33
CA CYS A 211 6.82 13.82 3.96
C CYS A 211 5.38 14.28 3.73
N LEU A 212 5.09 15.57 3.87
CA LEU A 212 3.78 16.14 3.59
C LEU A 212 3.35 15.93 2.13
N ASP A 213 4.24 16.23 1.17
CA ASP A 213 3.98 15.99 -0.26
C ASP A 213 3.72 14.50 -0.55
N LYS A 214 4.48 13.59 0.07
CA LYS A 214 4.21 12.14 -0.05
C LYS A 214 2.86 11.75 0.51
N ILE A 215 2.46 12.26 1.67
CA ILE A 215 1.16 11.98 2.28
C ILE A 215 0.02 12.48 1.38
N ASP A 216 0.16 13.69 0.82
CA ASP A 216 -0.83 14.25 -0.12
C ASP A 216 -0.96 13.38 -1.39
N LYS A 217 0.17 12.97 -1.96
CA LYS A 217 0.19 12.05 -3.12
C LYS A 217 -0.48 10.71 -2.79
N ILE A 218 -0.20 10.12 -1.63
CA ILE A 218 -0.83 8.86 -1.21
C ILE A 218 -2.36 9.00 -1.17
N LYS A 219 -2.87 10.10 -0.59
CA LYS A 219 -4.31 10.36 -0.45
C LYS A 219 -5.04 10.57 -1.79
N LYS A 220 -4.32 10.89 -2.87
CA LYS A 220 -4.89 11.16 -4.21
C LYS A 220 -5.00 9.93 -5.10
N VAL A 221 -4.52 8.78 -4.65
CA VAL A 221 -4.48 7.55 -5.45
C VAL A 221 -5.38 6.49 -4.80
N PHE A 222 -5.86 5.54 -5.61
CA PHE A 222 -6.55 4.35 -5.11
C PHE A 222 -5.71 3.68 -3.99
N PRO A 223 -6.34 3.25 -2.88
CA PRO A 223 -7.78 3.19 -2.61
C PRO A 223 -8.35 4.43 -1.92
N PHE A 224 -7.56 5.47 -1.63
CA PHE A 224 -8.02 6.63 -0.85
C PHE A 224 -9.07 7.48 -1.57
N THR A 225 -9.09 7.45 -2.89
CA THR A 225 -10.09 8.14 -3.71
C THR A 225 -11.51 7.62 -3.53
N ILE A 226 -11.68 6.42 -2.96
CA ILE A 226 -12.99 5.79 -2.73
C ILE A 226 -13.30 5.61 -1.23
N GLU A 227 -12.49 6.18 -0.34
CA GLU A 227 -12.57 5.92 1.10
C GLU A 227 -13.95 6.25 1.70
N LYS A 228 -14.55 7.36 1.26
CA LYS A 228 -15.87 7.79 1.76
C LYS A 228 -16.98 6.97 1.15
N GLU A 229 -16.85 6.71 -0.15
CA GLU A 229 -17.78 6.01 -1.00
C GLU A 229 -17.94 4.55 -0.58
N ILE A 230 -16.83 3.84 -0.34
CA ILE A 230 -16.84 2.43 0.09
C ILE A 230 -17.47 2.24 1.48
N SER A 231 -17.65 3.33 2.24
CA SER A 231 -18.33 3.31 3.53
C SER A 231 -19.81 3.63 3.45
N ASN A 232 -20.31 4.01 2.27
CA ASN A 232 -21.72 4.19 2.02
C ASN A 232 -22.31 2.93 1.38
N ASP A 233 -23.17 2.23 2.13
CA ASP A 233 -23.80 0.99 1.67
C ASP A 233 -24.65 1.17 0.40
N GLN A 234 -25.27 2.34 0.21
CA GLN A 234 -26.03 2.63 -1.01
C GLN A 234 -25.10 2.73 -2.22
N TRP A 235 -23.99 3.44 -2.09
CA TRP A 235 -22.99 3.55 -3.15
C TRP A 235 -22.42 2.18 -3.52
N VAL A 236 -22.16 1.32 -2.52
CA VAL A 236 -21.67 -0.05 -2.76
C VAL A 236 -22.71 -0.86 -3.56
N LYS A 237 -23.99 -0.77 -3.19
CA LYS A 237 -25.07 -1.44 -3.94
C LYS A 237 -25.17 -0.93 -5.38
N ASP A 238 -25.21 0.39 -5.57
CA ASP A 238 -25.29 0.99 -6.90
C ASP A 238 -24.10 0.56 -7.76
N LYS A 239 -22.90 0.48 -7.17
CA LYS A 239 -21.70 0.03 -7.87
C LYS A 239 -21.76 -1.45 -8.24
N ILE A 240 -22.28 -2.29 -7.36
CA ILE A 240 -22.49 -3.71 -7.63
C ILE A 240 -23.50 -3.87 -8.76
N ASP A 241 -24.62 -3.16 -8.72
CA ASP A 241 -25.67 -3.22 -9.75
C ASP A 241 -25.12 -2.80 -11.12
N GLU A 242 -24.34 -1.72 -11.18
CA GLU A 242 -23.64 -1.28 -12.40
C GLU A 242 -22.72 -2.39 -12.95
N ILE A 243 -21.93 -3.04 -12.09
CA ILE A 243 -21.03 -4.13 -12.50
C ILE A 243 -21.84 -5.33 -12.98
N GLN A 244 -22.92 -5.69 -12.30
CA GLN A 244 -23.75 -6.84 -12.64
C GLN A 244 -24.48 -6.65 -13.97
N ILE A 245 -25.01 -5.45 -14.25
CA ILE A 245 -25.60 -5.11 -15.56
C ILE A 245 -24.56 -5.31 -16.66
N ASN A 246 -23.34 -4.79 -16.47
CA ASN A 246 -22.24 -4.98 -17.41
C ASN A 246 -21.88 -6.46 -17.57
N ASN A 247 -21.83 -7.23 -16.49
CA ASN A 247 -21.57 -8.67 -16.53
C ASN A 247 -22.65 -9.40 -17.34
N GLN A 248 -23.92 -9.00 -17.24
CA GLN A 248 -25.00 -9.59 -18.03
C GLN A 248 -24.87 -9.29 -19.53
N LEU A 249 -24.45 -8.08 -19.89
CA LEU A 249 -24.14 -7.72 -21.28
C LEU A 249 -22.97 -8.54 -21.82
N LEU A 250 -21.90 -8.70 -21.02
CA LEU A 250 -20.75 -9.52 -21.38
C LEU A 250 -21.12 -11.00 -21.53
N LYS A 251 -21.97 -11.56 -20.66
CA LYS A 251 -22.49 -12.93 -20.81
C LYS A 251 -23.22 -13.11 -22.12
N THR A 252 -24.15 -12.21 -22.43
CA THR A 252 -24.90 -12.24 -23.69
C THR A 252 -23.97 -12.18 -24.89
N TYR A 253 -22.95 -11.32 -24.85
CA TYR A 253 -21.98 -11.20 -25.92
C TYR A 253 -21.09 -12.44 -26.06
N ARG A 254 -20.61 -12.99 -24.95
CA ARG A 254 -19.88 -14.25 -24.91
C ARG A 254 -20.68 -15.39 -25.54
N ASP A 255 -21.96 -15.49 -25.20
CA ASP A 255 -22.82 -16.57 -25.70
C ASP A 255 -23.03 -16.45 -27.22
N LYS A 256 -23.15 -15.23 -27.76
CA LYS A 256 -23.12 -15.00 -29.21
C LYS A 256 -21.82 -15.48 -29.85
N LEU A 257 -20.66 -15.20 -29.24
CA LEU A 257 -19.37 -15.69 -29.75
C LEU A 257 -19.27 -17.21 -29.72
N LYS A 258 -19.85 -17.88 -28.71
CA LYS A 258 -19.89 -19.36 -28.68
C LYS A 258 -20.72 -19.94 -29.83
N VAL A 259 -21.83 -19.31 -30.19
CA VAL A 259 -22.63 -19.68 -31.37
C VAL A 259 -21.80 -19.54 -32.63
N VAL A 260 -21.15 -18.39 -32.84
CA VAL A 260 -20.25 -18.17 -34.00
C VAL A 260 -19.14 -19.21 -34.04
N LEU A 261 -18.50 -19.50 -32.92
CA LEU A 261 -17.43 -20.51 -32.86
C LEU A 261 -17.93 -21.92 -33.24
N SER A 262 -19.19 -22.25 -32.91
CA SER A 262 -19.78 -23.55 -33.26
C SER A 262 -19.99 -23.75 -34.77
N GLU A 263 -20.02 -22.68 -35.57
CA GLU A 263 -20.11 -22.76 -37.04
C GLU A 263 -18.79 -23.22 -37.69
N PHE A 264 -17.68 -23.22 -36.94
CA PHE A 264 -16.38 -23.72 -37.39
C PHE A 264 -16.10 -25.17 -36.97
N LYS A 265 -17.09 -25.86 -36.40
CA LYS A 265 -17.03 -27.32 -36.12
C LYS A 265 -17.67 -28.08 -37.27
#